data_AF-A0A6A5YW28-F1
#
_entry.id   AF-A0A6A5YW28-F1
#
_cell.length_a   1.000
_cell.length_b   1.000
_cell.length_c   1.000
_cell.angle_alpha   90.00
_cell.angle_beta   90.00
_cell.angle_gamma   90.00
#
_symmetry.space_group_name_H-M   'P 1'
#
loop_
_entity.id
_entity.type
_entity.pdbx_description
1 polymer ?
#
loop_
_entity_poly.entity_id
_entity_poly.type
_entity_poly.pdbx_seq_one_letter_code
_entity_poly.pdbx_strand_id
1 'polypeptide(L)'
;MAASTPELPHLFRIPLEIRHEIFEYASIRENEEAKNLFRKWFEKKDLAAQLVNTPNAVVGGTGRNNDIEPDDDEEAAEEDDDDNDGEEEDEDDEQDQDQAVDGDGDGDGDGDGDGDGDGDGVDGAEAEEDEEEEEPAVMVQDDEADADGDTAVDGDGTATATAPPGPTIFPNRKWRHVPKFIRITHCPPPTNLLLVCKQLSQEALDWYYNVAVLNIKGTTSFMHPTFFEESLQEITDAAFSPMENIRKAEVELVWDTAWIRTSDAIDDIYQALLRNRVQFIVGILQHAPDLKDLTIHWHDSAEDGESTVFRTDLLDAFNHVYANSQVHEHYIASDFEPRAKSKEGRQRLEYQQLWDAIVSGRQEF
;
A
#
# COMPACT_ATOMS: atom_id res chain seq x y z
N MET A 1 60.97 -2.86 10.75
CA MET A 1 59.81 -3.06 9.85
C MET A 1 58.82 -1.96 10.19
N ALA A 2 58.66 -0.97 9.31
CA ALA A 2 57.65 0.08 9.50
C ALA A 2 56.29 -0.54 9.22
N ALA A 3 55.36 -0.46 10.18
CA ALA A 3 53.99 -0.91 9.97
C ALA A 3 53.37 -0.01 8.89
N SER A 4 53.00 -0.61 7.75
CA SER A 4 52.18 0.05 6.73
C SER A 4 50.92 0.57 7.42
N THR A 5 50.74 1.88 7.47
CA THR A 5 49.48 2.48 7.89
C THR A 5 48.38 1.93 6.97
N PRO A 6 47.30 1.33 7.52
CA PRO A 6 46.20 0.89 6.68
C PRO A 6 45.65 2.12 5.96
N GLU A 7 45.70 2.14 4.63
CA GLU A 7 45.07 3.19 3.86
C GLU A 7 43.57 3.17 4.17
N LEU A 8 43.07 4.24 4.79
CA LEU A 8 41.64 4.43 4.97
C LEU A 8 40.98 4.43 3.58
N PRO A 9 39.87 3.69 3.39
CA PRO A 9 39.13 3.70 2.14
C PRO A 9 38.88 5.15 1.68
N HIS A 10 39.16 5.42 0.40
CA HIS A 10 39.03 6.77 -0.19
C HIS A 10 37.69 7.43 0.10
N LEU A 11 36.64 6.63 0.26
CA LEU A 11 35.29 7.08 0.60
C LEU A 11 35.23 7.90 1.90
N PHE A 12 36.02 7.57 2.93
CA PHE A 12 36.02 8.34 4.19
C PHE A 12 36.73 9.69 4.11
N ARG A 13 37.40 9.99 3.00
CA ARG A 13 37.98 11.33 2.75
C ARG A 13 36.94 12.30 2.18
N ILE A 14 35.81 11.79 1.71
CA ILE A 14 34.70 12.58 1.19
C ILE A 14 33.93 13.18 2.38
N PRO A 15 33.46 14.45 2.35
CA PRO A 15 32.59 15.02 3.38
C PRO A 15 31.32 14.19 3.60
N LEU A 16 30.77 14.24 4.82
CA LEU A 16 29.60 13.43 5.20
C LEU A 16 28.39 13.75 4.32
N GLU A 17 28.21 15.01 3.97
CA GLU A 17 27.11 15.53 3.16
C GLU A 17 27.12 14.87 1.77
N ILE A 18 28.28 14.82 1.13
CA ILE A 18 28.44 14.17 -0.18
C ILE A 18 28.26 12.65 -0.07
N ARG A 19 28.61 12.04 1.07
CA ARG A 19 28.32 10.61 1.26
C ARG A 19 26.83 10.34 1.42
N HIS A 20 26.09 11.23 2.08
CA HIS A 20 24.62 11.14 2.15
C HIS A 20 23.98 11.25 0.77
N GLU A 21 24.45 12.14 -0.11
CA GLU A 21 24.00 12.21 -1.51
C GLU A 21 24.29 10.90 -2.26
N ILE A 22 25.45 10.27 -2.02
CA ILE A 22 25.77 8.95 -2.57
C ILE A 22 24.82 7.88 -2.03
N PHE A 23 24.49 7.90 -0.74
CA PHE A 23 23.56 6.95 -0.15
C PHE A 23 22.15 7.13 -0.71
N GLU A 24 21.72 8.38 -0.85
CA GLU A 24 20.47 8.75 -1.51
C GLU A 24 20.41 8.17 -2.92
N TYR A 25 21.40 8.48 -3.74
CA TYR A 25 21.49 7.96 -5.10
C TYR A 25 21.55 6.42 -5.14
N ALA A 26 22.28 5.79 -4.22
CA ALA A 26 22.38 4.33 -4.14
C ALA A 26 21.07 3.67 -3.66
N SER A 27 20.23 4.42 -2.96
CA SER A 27 18.90 4.02 -2.50
C SER A 27 17.79 4.33 -3.51
N ILE A 28 18.06 5.12 -4.55
CA ILE A 28 17.18 5.27 -5.71
C ILE A 28 17.27 3.98 -6.52
N ARG A 29 16.27 3.12 -6.34
CA ARG A 29 15.93 2.04 -7.28
C ARG A 29 14.58 2.40 -7.89
N GLU A 30 14.15 1.67 -8.91
CA GLU A 30 12.80 1.81 -9.45
C GLU A 30 11.81 1.92 -8.28
N ASN A 31 11.03 3.01 -8.24
CA ASN A 31 10.22 3.41 -7.07
C ASN A 31 9.30 2.29 -6.56
N GLU A 32 8.98 1.33 -7.43
CA GLU A 32 8.22 0.13 -7.13
C GLU A 32 8.91 -0.79 -6.12
N GLU A 33 10.25 -0.83 -6.08
CA GLU A 33 10.96 -1.69 -5.13
C GLU A 33 10.72 -1.29 -3.68
N ALA A 34 10.68 0.02 -3.38
CA ALA A 34 10.49 0.52 -2.02
C ALA A 34 9.10 0.19 -1.48
N LYS A 35 8.06 0.42 -2.31
CA LYS A 35 6.66 0.11 -2.00
C LYS A 35 6.46 -1.38 -1.70
N ASN A 36 7.21 -2.24 -2.37
CA ASN A 36 7.11 -3.70 -2.27
C ASN A 36 8.02 -4.32 -1.20
N LEU A 37 8.75 -3.54 -0.37
CA LEU A 37 9.67 -4.10 0.62
C LEU A 37 8.99 -4.99 1.67
N PHE A 38 7.87 -4.53 2.24
CA PHE A 38 7.10 -5.34 3.19
C PHE A 38 6.51 -6.57 2.53
N ARG A 39 5.96 -6.44 1.32
CA ARG A 39 5.49 -7.59 0.52
C ARG A 39 6.60 -8.64 0.35
N LYS A 40 7.78 -8.25 -0.15
CA LYS A 40 8.93 -9.16 -0.33
C LYS A 40 9.36 -9.81 0.99
N TRP A 41 9.25 -9.10 2.10
CA TRP A 41 9.52 -9.64 3.44
C TRP A 41 8.52 -10.74 3.84
N PHE A 42 7.22 -10.50 3.67
CA PHE A 42 6.17 -11.50 3.92
C PHE A 42 6.32 -12.72 2.99
N GLU A 43 6.50 -12.50 1.69
CA GLU A 43 6.68 -13.57 0.70
C GLU A 43 7.87 -14.47 1.06
N LYS A 44 8.99 -13.87 1.51
CA LYS A 44 10.17 -14.62 1.97
C LYS A 44 9.88 -15.44 3.23
N LYS A 45 9.16 -14.88 4.20
CA LYS A 45 8.79 -15.56 5.46
C LYS A 45 7.85 -16.74 5.19
N ASP A 46 6.86 -16.55 4.32
CA ASP A 46 5.91 -17.58 3.88
C ASP A 46 6.61 -18.71 3.13
N LEU A 47 7.47 -18.40 2.16
CA LEU A 47 8.29 -19.40 1.46
C LEU A 47 9.17 -20.20 2.43
N ALA A 48 9.77 -19.55 3.43
CA ALA A 48 10.54 -20.23 4.45
C ALA A 48 9.69 -21.21 5.28
N ALA A 49 8.46 -20.82 5.66
CA ALA A 49 7.52 -21.70 6.36
C ALA A 49 7.08 -22.89 5.50
N GLN A 50 6.81 -22.67 4.21
CA GLN A 50 6.44 -23.74 3.26
C GLN A 50 7.58 -24.75 3.04
N LEU A 51 8.83 -24.28 2.97
CA LEU A 51 10.01 -25.14 2.82
C LEU A 51 10.23 -26.07 4.02
N VAL A 52 9.90 -25.63 5.24
CA VAL A 52 9.96 -26.49 6.43
C VAL A 52 9.01 -27.68 6.30
N ASN A 53 7.83 -27.46 5.70
CA ASN A 53 6.84 -28.51 5.48
C ASN A 53 7.11 -29.35 4.22
N THR A 54 7.89 -28.82 3.27
CA THR A 54 8.17 -29.46 1.98
C THR A 54 9.67 -29.33 1.62
N PRO A 55 10.57 -30.09 2.25
CA PRO A 55 12.03 -29.88 2.13
C PRO A 55 12.60 -30.18 0.73
N ASN A 56 11.85 -30.88 -0.14
CA ASN A 56 12.24 -31.15 -1.52
C ASN A 56 11.58 -30.19 -2.53
N ALA A 57 10.84 -29.18 -2.07
CA ALA A 57 10.20 -28.24 -2.96
C ALA A 57 11.22 -27.35 -3.68
N VAL A 58 10.91 -27.01 -4.93
CA VAL A 58 11.66 -26.01 -5.69
C VAL A 58 10.93 -24.67 -5.51
N VAL A 59 11.65 -23.62 -5.12
CA VAL A 59 11.06 -22.28 -5.06
C VAL A 59 10.83 -21.80 -6.48
N GLY A 60 9.57 -21.59 -6.86
CA GLY A 60 9.23 -20.95 -8.12
C GLY A 60 9.79 -19.53 -8.11
N GLY A 61 10.60 -19.19 -9.12
CA GLY A 61 11.31 -17.91 -9.14
C GLY A 61 10.36 -16.74 -8.90
N THR A 62 10.69 -15.91 -7.91
CA THR A 62 9.99 -14.65 -7.58
C THR A 62 10.14 -13.58 -8.67
N GLY A 63 10.84 -13.89 -9.76
CA GLY A 63 11.23 -12.96 -10.83
C GLY A 63 10.67 -13.29 -12.21
N ARG A 64 9.58 -14.08 -12.32
CA ARG A 64 8.81 -14.13 -13.57
C ARG A 64 7.72 -13.07 -13.51
N ASN A 65 7.97 -11.93 -14.14
CA ASN A 65 7.08 -11.03 -14.88
C ASN A 65 5.55 -11.25 -14.69
N ASN A 66 5.10 -11.29 -13.45
CA ASN A 66 3.70 -11.11 -13.07
C ASN A 66 3.53 -9.70 -12.47
N ASP A 67 4.41 -8.76 -12.87
CA ASP A 67 4.14 -7.33 -13.02
C ASP A 67 3.39 -7.08 -14.34
N ILE A 68 2.55 -8.03 -14.76
CA ILE A 68 1.19 -7.60 -15.04
C ILE A 68 0.66 -7.22 -13.65
N GLU A 69 1.00 -5.99 -13.20
CA GLU A 69 0.04 -5.26 -12.40
C GLU A 69 -1.26 -5.45 -13.18
N PRO A 70 -2.32 -6.05 -12.60
CA PRO A 70 -3.61 -5.84 -13.23
C PRO A 70 -3.69 -4.34 -13.40
N ASP A 71 -3.80 -3.88 -14.64
CA ASP A 71 -4.12 -2.49 -14.91
C ASP A 71 -5.15 -2.11 -13.85
N ASP A 72 -4.85 -1.13 -13.01
CA ASP A 72 -5.78 -0.61 -11.99
C ASP A 72 -7.02 0.04 -12.69
N ASP A 73 -7.20 -0.21 -14.00
CA ASP A 73 -8.35 0.01 -14.88
C ASP A 73 -9.26 -1.24 -15.05
N GLU A 74 -9.00 -2.39 -14.41
CA GLU A 74 -9.91 -3.57 -14.40
C GLU A 74 -11.00 -3.52 -13.29
N GLU A 75 -11.34 -2.35 -12.76
CA GLU A 75 -12.49 -2.15 -11.86
C GLU A 75 -13.67 -1.48 -12.59
N ALA A 76 -14.16 -2.11 -13.67
CA ALA A 76 -15.54 -1.99 -14.21
C ALA A 76 -15.68 -2.77 -15.53
N ALA A 77 -15.37 -4.07 -15.55
CA ALA A 77 -15.94 -4.96 -16.56
C ALA A 77 -17.04 -5.76 -15.87
N GLU A 78 -18.27 -5.32 -16.09
CA GLU A 78 -19.48 -6.06 -15.77
C GLU A 78 -19.38 -7.47 -16.36
N GLU A 79 -19.28 -8.49 -15.49
CA GLU A 79 -19.70 -9.83 -15.87
C GLU A 79 -21.23 -9.82 -15.90
N ASP A 80 -21.77 -9.47 -17.07
CA ASP A 80 -23.13 -9.80 -17.51
C ASP A 80 -23.22 -11.34 -17.58
N ASP A 81 -23.47 -11.96 -16.43
CA ASP A 81 -23.92 -13.35 -16.35
C ASP A 81 -25.39 -13.38 -16.77
N ASP A 82 -25.58 -13.40 -18.09
CA ASP A 82 -26.84 -13.55 -18.82
C ASP A 82 -27.33 -15.01 -18.67
N ASP A 83 -27.68 -15.41 -17.44
CA ASP A 83 -28.33 -16.69 -17.15
C ASP A 83 -29.84 -16.57 -17.36
N ASN A 84 -30.19 -16.61 -18.65
CA ASN A 84 -31.50 -16.90 -19.17
C ASN A 84 -31.88 -18.37 -18.92
N ASP A 85 -32.69 -18.60 -17.88
CA ASP A 85 -33.65 -19.72 -17.75
C ASP A 85 -34.74 -19.21 -16.78
N GLY A 86 -35.94 -18.81 -17.23
CA GLY A 86 -36.89 -19.67 -17.90
C GLY A 86 -38.07 -19.92 -16.93
N GLU A 87 -39.13 -19.13 -17.11
CA GLU A 87 -40.56 -19.41 -16.85
C GLU A 87 -40.99 -20.01 -15.49
N GLU A 88 -41.88 -19.30 -14.76
CA GLU A 88 -43.29 -19.65 -14.44
C GLU A 88 -43.85 -18.45 -13.63
N GLU A 89 -44.73 -17.63 -14.20
CA GLU A 89 -46.21 -17.67 -14.08
C GLU A 89 -46.78 -17.41 -12.67
N ASP A 90 -47.86 -16.64 -12.68
CA ASP A 90 -48.83 -16.31 -11.63
C ASP A 90 -48.46 -15.21 -10.61
N GLU A 91 -49.34 -14.28 -10.25
CA GLU A 91 -50.67 -13.84 -10.69
C GLU A 91 -50.90 -12.51 -9.93
N ASP A 92 -51.62 -11.57 -10.56
CA ASP A 92 -52.50 -10.56 -9.98
C ASP A 92 -52.25 -10.05 -8.55
N ASP A 93 -51.97 -8.74 -8.41
CA ASP A 93 -52.96 -7.92 -7.71
C ASP A 93 -52.88 -6.45 -8.14
N GLU A 94 -53.99 -6.02 -8.72
CA GLU A 94 -54.34 -4.62 -8.95
C GLU A 94 -54.50 -3.93 -7.60
N GLN A 95 -53.84 -2.79 -7.40
CA GLN A 95 -54.46 -1.70 -6.64
C GLN A 95 -53.83 -0.35 -6.94
N ASP A 96 -54.58 0.38 -7.78
CA ASP A 96 -54.82 1.82 -7.70
C ASP A 96 -54.60 2.38 -6.27
N GLN A 97 -53.75 3.40 -6.18
CA GLN A 97 -54.16 4.61 -5.49
C GLN A 97 -53.34 5.83 -5.92
N ASP A 98 -54.00 6.65 -6.72
CA ASP A 98 -53.75 8.06 -6.88
C ASP A 98 -53.53 8.75 -5.52
N GLN A 99 -52.41 9.47 -5.39
CA GLN A 99 -52.43 10.68 -4.58
C GLN A 99 -51.44 11.71 -5.12
N ALA A 100 -51.96 12.55 -6.00
CA ALA A 100 -51.46 13.88 -6.23
C ALA A 100 -51.51 14.69 -4.93
N VAL A 101 -50.38 15.25 -4.53
CA VAL A 101 -50.36 16.40 -3.62
C VAL A 101 -49.47 17.45 -4.26
N ASP A 102 -50.13 18.36 -4.96
CA ASP A 102 -49.61 19.66 -5.34
C ASP A 102 -49.20 20.42 -4.07
N GLY A 103 -47.92 20.78 -4.00
CA GLY A 103 -47.35 21.60 -2.94
C GLY A 103 -46.61 22.78 -3.55
N ASP A 104 -47.37 23.74 -4.08
CA ASP A 104 -46.90 25.09 -4.42
C ASP A 104 -46.26 25.73 -3.17
N GLY A 105 -44.96 25.96 -3.26
CA GLY A 105 -44.15 26.65 -2.24
C GLY A 105 -43.34 27.75 -2.90
N ASP A 106 -44.03 28.80 -3.34
CA ASP A 106 -43.43 30.07 -3.75
C ASP A 106 -42.65 30.67 -2.56
N GLY A 107 -41.33 30.60 -2.65
CA GLY A 107 -40.39 31.22 -1.73
C GLY A 107 -39.47 32.19 -2.48
N ASP A 108 -40.04 33.32 -2.91
CA ASP A 108 -39.29 34.48 -3.40
C ASP A 108 -38.37 35.00 -2.29
N GLY A 109 -37.07 34.73 -2.43
CA GLY A 109 -36.00 35.23 -1.59
C GLY A 109 -34.97 35.97 -2.43
N ASP A 110 -35.34 37.13 -2.95
CA ASP A 110 -34.43 38.09 -3.57
C ASP A 110 -33.38 38.55 -2.55
N GLY A 111 -32.18 37.98 -2.66
CA GLY A 111 -31.00 38.37 -1.92
C GLY A 111 -29.93 38.91 -2.87
N ASP A 112 -30.12 40.14 -3.34
CA ASP A 112 -29.10 40.94 -4.03
C ASP A 112 -27.87 41.11 -3.12
N GLY A 113 -26.79 40.42 -3.47
CA GLY A 113 -25.49 40.50 -2.84
C GLY A 113 -24.41 40.77 -3.87
N ASP A 114 -24.41 41.97 -4.43
CA ASP A 114 -23.30 42.52 -5.22
C ASP A 114 -22.01 42.50 -4.39
N GLY A 115 -21.12 41.59 -4.75
CA GLY A 115 -19.79 41.45 -4.16
C GLY A 115 -18.74 41.41 -5.26
N ASP A 116 -18.53 42.53 -5.92
CA ASP A 116 -17.39 42.79 -6.80
C ASP A 116 -16.09 42.56 -6.04
N GLY A 117 -15.37 41.50 -6.41
CA GLY A 117 -14.08 41.12 -5.87
C GLY A 117 -13.14 40.72 -7.00
N ASP A 118 -12.71 41.70 -7.79
CA ASP A 118 -11.59 41.62 -8.73
C ASP A 118 -10.36 41.01 -8.04
N GLY A 119 -9.97 39.82 -8.49
CA GLY A 119 -8.79 39.08 -8.05
C GLY A 119 -8.06 38.49 -9.24
N ASP A 120 -7.54 39.37 -10.08
CA ASP A 120 -6.60 39.09 -11.18
C ASP A 120 -5.41 38.26 -10.66
N GLY A 121 -5.23 37.06 -11.21
CA GLY A 121 -4.21 36.10 -10.81
C GLY A 121 -3.92 35.09 -11.91
N VAL A 122 -3.57 35.61 -13.09
CA VAL A 122 -2.90 34.88 -14.19
C VAL A 122 -1.49 34.46 -13.77
N ASP A 123 -1.20 33.16 -13.86
CA ASP A 123 0.09 32.51 -14.19
C ASP A 123 -0.01 31.04 -13.74
N GLY A 124 0.26 30.00 -14.53
CA GLY A 124 0.73 29.90 -15.89
C GLY A 124 0.47 28.45 -16.33
N ALA A 125 0.19 28.30 -17.62
CA ALA A 125 0.03 27.02 -18.27
C ALA A 125 1.38 26.29 -18.34
N GLU A 126 1.42 25.07 -17.84
CA GLU A 126 2.42 24.07 -18.23
C GLU A 126 1.61 22.82 -18.60
N ALA A 127 1.28 22.74 -19.89
CA ALA A 127 0.80 21.53 -20.52
C ALA A 127 2.05 20.69 -20.82
N GLU A 128 2.28 19.67 -19.99
CA GLU A 128 3.28 18.64 -20.26
C GLU A 128 2.69 17.75 -21.38
N GLU A 129 3.15 18.00 -22.60
CA GLU A 129 3.00 17.08 -23.74
C GLU A 129 3.98 15.92 -23.52
N ASP A 130 3.45 14.75 -23.17
CA ASP A 130 4.20 13.51 -23.04
C ASP A 130 4.41 12.93 -24.45
N GLU A 131 5.54 13.27 -25.07
CA GLU A 131 6.03 12.68 -26.31
C GLU A 131 6.64 11.28 -25.99
N GLU A 132 5.84 10.23 -26.17
CA GLU A 132 6.32 8.85 -26.21
C GLU A 132 7.22 8.63 -27.45
N GLU A 133 8.53 8.75 -27.27
CA GLU A 133 9.51 8.27 -28.25
C GLU A 133 9.56 6.72 -28.23
N GLU A 134 8.98 6.12 -29.28
CA GLU A 134 9.14 4.69 -29.60
C GLU A 134 10.63 4.33 -29.80
N GLU A 135 11.22 3.56 -28.89
CA GLU A 135 12.51 2.93 -29.13
C GLU A 135 12.40 1.74 -30.11
N PRO A 136 13.28 1.64 -31.13
CA PRO A 136 13.23 0.56 -32.09
C PRO A 136 13.73 -0.77 -31.50
N ALA A 137 12.90 -1.81 -31.64
CA ALA A 137 13.23 -3.19 -31.33
C ALA A 137 14.52 -3.66 -32.05
N VAL A 138 15.61 -3.81 -31.29
CA VAL A 138 16.83 -4.45 -31.77
C VAL A 138 16.64 -5.97 -31.76
N MET A 139 16.33 -6.53 -32.93
CA MET A 139 16.44 -7.97 -33.19
C MET A 139 17.92 -8.37 -33.13
N VAL A 140 18.32 -9.07 -32.08
CA VAL A 140 19.60 -9.80 -32.07
C VAL A 140 19.32 -11.22 -32.56
N GLN A 141 19.71 -11.46 -33.81
CA GLN A 141 19.74 -12.78 -34.46
C GLN A 141 20.88 -13.63 -33.89
N ASP A 142 20.62 -14.94 -33.90
CA ASP A 142 21.54 -16.06 -33.67
C ASP A 142 22.96 -15.86 -34.19
N ASP A 143 23.93 -16.40 -33.45
CA ASP A 143 25.10 -17.04 -34.06
C ASP A 143 25.49 -18.28 -33.22
N GLU A 144 24.88 -19.40 -33.59
CA GLU A 144 25.33 -20.76 -33.32
C GLU A 144 26.61 -21.03 -34.11
N ALA A 145 27.72 -21.32 -33.43
CA ALA A 145 28.90 -21.91 -34.06
C ALA A 145 29.61 -22.89 -33.10
N ASP A 146 29.22 -24.15 -33.28
CA ASP A 146 30.04 -25.37 -33.25
C ASP A 146 31.56 -25.17 -33.15
N ALA A 147 32.18 -25.82 -32.17
CA ALA A 147 33.54 -26.34 -32.28
C ALA A 147 33.79 -27.49 -31.29
N ASP A 148 33.56 -28.70 -31.82
CA ASP A 148 34.10 -30.01 -31.45
C ASP A 148 35.30 -30.03 -30.49
N GLY A 149 35.13 -30.76 -29.39
CA GLY A 149 36.16 -31.11 -28.42
C GLY A 149 35.96 -32.52 -27.87
N ASP A 150 36.05 -33.50 -28.77
CA ASP A 150 36.07 -34.95 -28.50
C ASP A 150 37.01 -35.33 -27.35
N THR A 151 36.44 -35.79 -26.24
CA THR A 151 37.14 -36.58 -25.23
C THR A 151 36.26 -37.75 -24.81
N ALA A 152 36.39 -38.84 -25.54
CA ALA A 152 35.88 -40.14 -25.16
C ALA A 152 36.49 -40.59 -23.81
N VAL A 153 35.69 -40.47 -22.74
CA VAL A 153 35.93 -41.16 -21.47
C VAL A 153 34.87 -42.24 -21.34
N ASP A 154 35.28 -43.48 -21.59
CA ASP A 154 34.53 -44.70 -21.24
C ASP A 154 34.34 -44.73 -19.71
N GLY A 155 33.19 -44.22 -19.27
CA GLY A 155 32.74 -44.22 -17.87
C GLY A 155 31.51 -45.08 -17.72
N ASP A 156 31.68 -46.21 -17.04
CA ASP A 156 30.68 -47.18 -16.59
C ASP A 156 29.36 -46.51 -16.14
N GLY A 157 28.34 -46.61 -17.01
CA GLY A 157 27.05 -45.96 -16.89
C GLY A 157 26.20 -46.56 -15.78
N THR A 158 26.42 -46.09 -14.55
CA THR A 158 25.39 -46.13 -13.52
C THR A 158 24.41 -45.00 -13.81
N ALA A 159 23.31 -45.35 -14.49
CA ALA A 159 22.16 -44.47 -14.69
C ALA A 159 21.64 -44.03 -13.31
N THR A 160 22.10 -42.88 -12.83
CA THR A 160 21.55 -42.20 -11.67
C THR A 160 20.19 -41.70 -12.10
N ALA A 161 19.15 -42.46 -11.75
CA ALA A 161 17.77 -42.03 -11.94
C ALA A 161 17.62 -40.66 -11.29
N THR A 162 17.46 -39.62 -12.11
CA THR A 162 17.20 -38.26 -11.68
C THR A 162 15.94 -38.30 -10.84
N ALA A 163 16.04 -37.93 -9.57
CA ALA A 163 14.89 -37.89 -8.67
C ALA A 163 13.79 -37.02 -9.32
N PRO A 164 12.51 -37.42 -9.25
CA PRO A 164 11.43 -36.64 -9.83
C PRO A 164 11.47 -35.22 -9.27
N PRO A 165 11.27 -34.19 -10.11
CA PRO A 165 11.28 -32.81 -9.66
C PRO A 165 10.26 -32.64 -8.54
N GLY A 166 10.71 -32.07 -7.41
CA GLY A 166 9.84 -31.78 -6.28
C GLY A 166 8.77 -30.75 -6.64
N PRO A 167 7.71 -30.63 -5.81
CA PRO A 167 6.65 -29.65 -6.04
C PRO A 167 7.23 -28.23 -6.07
N THR A 168 6.72 -27.39 -6.97
CA THR A 168 7.08 -25.97 -6.99
C THR A 168 6.22 -25.21 -5.99
N ILE A 169 6.84 -24.42 -5.12
CA ILE A 169 6.14 -23.58 -4.14
C ILE A 169 6.20 -22.11 -4.54
N PHE A 170 5.17 -21.36 -4.18
CA PHE A 170 5.04 -19.93 -4.43
C PHE A 170 4.55 -19.24 -3.16
N PRO A 171 4.92 -17.97 -2.93
CA PRO A 171 4.33 -17.21 -1.85
C PRO A 171 2.83 -17.03 -2.08
N ASN A 172 2.07 -16.91 -0.99
CA ASN A 172 0.63 -16.68 -1.04
C ASN A 172 0.32 -15.35 -1.75
N ARG A 173 -0.69 -15.37 -2.64
CA ARG A 173 -1.12 -14.19 -3.41
C ARG A 173 -1.62 -13.05 -2.53
N LYS A 174 -2.08 -13.34 -1.30
CA LYS A 174 -2.57 -12.32 -0.35
C LYS A 174 -1.54 -11.20 -0.09
N TRP A 175 -0.25 -11.51 -0.16
CA TRP A 175 0.82 -10.53 0.08
C TRP A 175 0.87 -9.40 -0.96
N ARG A 176 0.20 -9.54 -2.11
CA ARG A 176 0.04 -8.48 -3.11
C ARG A 176 -0.72 -7.26 -2.57
N HIS A 177 -1.56 -7.44 -1.54
CA HIS A 177 -2.34 -6.36 -0.96
C HIS A 177 -1.56 -5.57 0.12
N VAL A 178 -0.39 -6.05 0.57
CA VAL A 178 0.42 -5.37 1.60
C VAL A 178 0.75 -3.92 1.23
N PRO A 179 1.24 -3.60 0.01
CA PRO A 179 1.57 -2.23 -0.36
C PRO A 179 0.36 -1.27 -0.37
N LYS A 180 -0.87 -1.79 -0.41
CA LYS A 180 -2.09 -0.98 -0.36
C LYS A 180 -2.23 -0.28 1.00
N PHE A 181 -1.80 -0.91 2.10
CA PHE A 181 -1.95 -0.37 3.46
C PHE A 181 -0.65 -0.13 4.23
N ILE A 182 0.48 -0.77 3.88
CA ILE A 182 1.76 -0.52 4.55
C ILE A 182 2.92 -0.52 3.55
N ARG A 183 3.72 0.55 3.56
CA ARG A 183 4.86 0.73 2.65
C ARG A 183 5.95 1.59 3.29
N ILE A 184 7.14 1.58 2.71
CA ILE A 184 8.23 2.47 3.12
C ILE A 184 8.69 3.30 1.91
N THR A 185 9.07 4.54 2.14
CA THR A 185 9.36 5.50 1.05
C THR A 185 10.69 5.27 0.35
N HIS A 186 11.66 4.64 1.01
CA HIS A 186 13.03 4.49 0.49
C HIS A 186 13.45 3.02 0.46
N CYS A 187 14.34 2.67 -0.46
CA CYS A 187 15.02 1.38 -0.43
C CYS A 187 16.26 1.41 0.50
N PRO A 188 16.56 0.32 1.21
CA PRO A 188 17.79 0.22 1.96
C PRO A 188 18.99 0.27 1.01
N PRO A 189 20.14 0.80 1.46
CA PRO A 189 21.34 0.85 0.64
C PRO A 189 21.74 -0.56 0.14
N PRO A 190 22.31 -0.67 -1.07
CA PRO A 190 22.59 -1.97 -1.67
C PRO A 190 23.57 -2.78 -0.82
N THR A 191 23.36 -4.09 -0.79
CA THR A 191 24.17 -5.01 0.03
C THR A 191 25.66 -4.86 -0.28
N ASN A 192 26.04 -4.62 -1.53
CA ASN A 192 27.43 -4.38 -1.92
C ASN A 192 28.06 -3.20 -1.18
N LEU A 193 27.30 -2.12 -0.95
CA LEU A 193 27.75 -0.96 -0.16
C LEU A 193 27.89 -1.34 1.33
N LEU A 194 26.91 -2.07 1.86
CA LEU A 194 26.90 -2.52 3.25
C LEU A 194 28.03 -3.51 3.56
N LEU A 195 28.52 -4.25 2.56
CA LEU A 195 29.60 -5.22 2.71
C LEU A 195 31.02 -4.62 2.59
N VAL A 196 31.17 -3.35 2.19
CA VAL A 196 32.49 -2.73 2.02
C VAL A 196 33.24 -2.67 3.35
N CYS A 197 32.64 -2.07 4.38
CA CYS A 197 33.18 -2.09 5.74
C CYS A 197 32.09 -1.74 6.78
N LYS A 198 32.34 -2.13 8.04
CA LYS A 198 31.40 -1.95 9.16
C LYS A 198 31.00 -0.48 9.39
N GLN A 199 31.96 0.44 9.34
CA GLN A 199 31.69 1.86 9.58
C GLN A 199 30.78 2.44 8.50
N LEU A 200 31.04 2.13 7.22
CA LEU A 200 30.23 2.60 6.12
C LEU A 200 28.82 2.01 6.16
N SER A 201 28.71 0.72 6.48
CA SER A 201 27.43 0.05 6.70
C SER A 201 26.59 0.74 7.76
N GLN A 202 27.20 1.07 8.91
CA GLN A 202 26.52 1.78 9.99
C GLN A 202 26.09 3.19 9.56
N GLU A 203 26.95 3.93 8.88
CA GLU A 203 26.64 5.28 8.40
C GLU A 203 25.51 5.30 7.36
N ALA A 204 25.55 4.37 6.40
CA ALA A 204 24.54 4.25 5.36
C ALA A 204 23.18 3.81 5.92
N LEU A 205 23.17 2.86 6.87
CA LEU A 205 21.94 2.45 7.56
C LEU A 205 21.39 3.57 8.46
N ASP A 206 22.25 4.29 9.18
CA ASP A 206 21.83 5.42 10.01
C ASP A 206 21.17 6.51 9.16
N TRP A 207 21.81 6.87 8.04
CA TRP A 207 21.23 7.77 7.05
C TRP A 207 19.87 7.25 6.54
N TYR A 208 19.81 5.98 6.11
CA TYR A 208 18.59 5.37 5.55
C TYR A 208 17.43 5.48 6.53
N TYR A 209 17.61 5.05 7.79
CA TYR A 209 16.54 5.10 8.79
C TYR A 209 16.20 6.53 9.22
N ASN A 210 17.08 7.52 9.00
CA ASN A 210 16.75 8.93 9.23
C ASN A 210 15.86 9.53 8.13
N VAL A 211 15.89 8.99 6.90
CA VAL A 211 15.11 9.53 5.76
C VAL A 211 13.90 8.66 5.40
N ALA A 212 13.97 7.35 5.62
CA ALA A 212 12.90 6.42 5.33
C ALA A 212 11.68 6.69 6.23
N VAL A 213 10.51 6.74 5.61
CA VAL A 213 9.23 6.96 6.29
C VAL A 213 8.35 5.73 6.09
N LEU A 214 7.90 5.15 7.20
CA LEU A 214 6.89 4.11 7.20
C LEU A 214 5.51 4.75 6.96
N ASN A 215 4.88 4.43 5.85
CA ASN A 215 3.53 4.88 5.50
C ASN A 215 2.52 3.77 5.85
N ILE A 216 1.56 4.07 6.71
CA ILE A 216 0.47 3.17 7.09
C ILE A 216 -0.86 3.84 6.71
N LYS A 217 -1.64 3.20 5.84
CA LYS A 217 -3.00 3.64 5.52
C LYS A 217 -3.98 2.85 6.38
N GLY A 218 -4.52 3.50 7.40
CA GLY A 218 -5.37 2.84 8.37
C GLY A 218 -6.75 2.47 7.82
N THR A 219 -7.24 3.22 6.83
CA THR A 219 -8.62 3.08 6.33
C THR A 219 -8.77 2.24 5.06
N THR A 220 -7.67 1.87 4.40
CA THR A 220 -7.72 1.06 3.18
C THR A 220 -7.95 -0.42 3.47
N SER A 221 -8.58 -1.13 2.51
CA SER A 221 -8.76 -2.59 2.59
C SER A 221 -9.66 -3.01 3.75
N PHE A 222 -10.71 -2.25 4.04
CA PHE A 222 -11.70 -2.60 5.08
C PHE A 222 -12.43 -3.92 4.82
N MET A 223 -12.51 -4.34 3.56
CA MET A 223 -13.02 -5.64 3.12
C MET A 223 -12.22 -6.85 3.66
N HIS A 224 -10.96 -6.65 4.05
CA HIS A 224 -10.10 -7.75 4.52
C HIS A 224 -9.50 -7.44 5.91
N PRO A 225 -10.34 -7.30 6.95
CA PRO A 225 -9.88 -6.95 8.29
C PRO A 225 -8.94 -8.02 8.86
N THR A 226 -9.28 -9.30 8.67
CA THR A 226 -8.46 -10.44 9.09
C THR A 226 -7.06 -10.40 8.48
N PHE A 227 -6.94 -10.11 7.19
CA PHE A 227 -5.65 -10.01 6.51
C PHE A 227 -4.81 -8.84 7.02
N PHE A 228 -5.44 -7.69 7.27
CA PHE A 228 -4.77 -6.54 7.86
C PHE A 228 -4.21 -6.91 9.24
N GLU A 229 -5.05 -7.43 10.13
CA GLU A 229 -4.67 -7.84 11.48
C GLU A 229 -3.56 -8.91 11.48
N GLU A 230 -3.69 -9.96 10.67
CA GLU A 230 -2.67 -11.00 10.50
C GLU A 230 -1.33 -10.44 10.07
N SER A 231 -1.33 -9.57 9.05
CA SER A 231 -0.10 -8.97 8.52
C SER A 231 0.61 -8.14 9.58
N LEU A 232 -0.16 -7.34 10.31
CA LEU A 232 0.35 -6.48 11.38
C LEU A 232 0.88 -7.30 12.56
N GLN A 233 0.16 -8.34 12.98
CA GLN A 233 0.60 -9.26 14.03
C GLN A 233 1.88 -10.01 13.63
N GLU A 234 1.99 -10.41 12.35
CA GLU A 234 3.17 -11.08 11.84
C GLU A 234 4.43 -10.20 11.88
N ILE A 235 4.29 -8.88 11.76
CA ILE A 235 5.36 -7.88 11.91
C ILE A 235 5.77 -7.75 13.39
N THR A 236 4.81 -7.72 14.31
CA THR A 236 5.09 -7.58 15.75
C THR A 236 5.73 -8.82 16.36
N ASP A 237 5.32 -10.01 15.90
CA ASP A 237 5.81 -11.30 16.44
C ASP A 237 7.15 -11.74 15.83
N ALA A 238 7.64 -11.05 14.80
CA ALA A 238 8.88 -11.39 14.16
C ALA A 238 10.07 -11.15 15.10
N ALA A 239 10.90 -12.19 15.31
CA ALA A 239 12.12 -12.11 16.11
C ALA A 239 13.14 -11.07 15.62
N PHE A 240 13.05 -10.70 14.34
CA PHE A 240 13.78 -9.58 13.71
C PHE A 240 12.74 -8.74 12.98
N SER A 241 12.07 -7.87 13.71
CA SER A 241 10.97 -7.07 13.15
C SER A 241 11.54 -5.98 12.23
N PRO A 242 10.94 -5.75 11.05
CA PRO A 242 11.30 -4.60 10.22
C PRO A 242 11.07 -3.25 10.93
N MET A 243 10.36 -3.23 12.07
CA MET A 243 10.05 -2.03 12.85
C MET A 243 11.20 -1.52 13.72
N GLU A 244 12.18 -2.36 14.08
CA GLU A 244 13.16 -2.07 15.13
C GLU A 244 13.92 -0.74 14.94
N ASN A 245 14.18 -0.37 13.69
CA ASN A 245 14.99 0.80 13.33
C ASN A 245 14.17 1.91 12.65
N ILE A 246 12.84 1.77 12.56
CA ILE A 246 11.99 2.80 11.96
C ILE A 246 12.00 4.04 12.84
N ARG A 247 12.36 5.20 12.27
CA ARG A 247 12.46 6.49 12.99
C ARG A 247 11.35 7.47 12.65
N LYS A 248 10.67 7.27 11.51
CA LYS A 248 9.59 8.13 11.03
C LYS A 248 8.43 7.29 10.55
N ALA A 249 7.22 7.67 10.96
CA ALA A 249 5.99 7.06 10.49
C ALA A 249 4.96 8.12 10.10
N GLU A 250 4.19 7.82 9.07
CA GLU A 250 3.04 8.56 8.59
C GLU A 250 1.83 7.63 8.62
N VAL A 251 0.78 8.02 9.33
CA VAL A 251 -0.49 7.30 9.37
C VAL A 251 -1.54 8.14 8.65
N GLU A 252 -2.16 7.56 7.62
CA GLU A 252 -3.24 8.19 6.85
C GLU A 252 -4.57 7.53 7.24
N LEU A 253 -5.51 8.34 7.72
CA LEU A 253 -6.87 7.96 8.05
C LEU A 253 -7.82 8.76 7.16
N VAL A 254 -8.48 8.10 6.23
CA VAL A 254 -9.48 8.71 5.35
C VAL A 254 -10.87 8.30 5.82
N TRP A 255 -11.62 9.26 6.32
CA TRP A 255 -12.95 9.08 6.88
C TRP A 255 -13.98 9.86 6.08
N ASP A 256 -15.23 9.42 6.12
CA ASP A 256 -16.32 10.09 5.42
C ASP A 256 -17.54 10.20 6.34
N THR A 257 -17.42 11.06 7.35
CA THR A 257 -18.47 11.24 8.36
C THR A 257 -19.82 11.59 7.72
N ALA A 258 -19.84 12.46 6.69
CA ALA A 258 -21.08 12.88 6.04
C ALA A 258 -21.82 11.70 5.40
N TRP A 259 -21.11 10.79 4.73
CA TRP A 259 -21.71 9.58 4.16
C TRP A 259 -22.08 8.55 5.24
N ILE A 260 -21.19 8.31 6.21
CA ILE A 260 -21.39 7.31 7.26
C ILE A 260 -22.65 7.60 8.08
N ARG A 261 -22.90 8.88 8.39
CA ARG A 261 -24.08 9.32 9.16
C ARG A 261 -25.41 9.25 8.41
N THR A 262 -25.42 8.84 7.13
CA THR A 262 -26.68 8.59 6.42
C THR A 262 -27.46 7.41 7.02
N SER A 263 -26.80 6.56 7.82
CA SER A 263 -27.43 5.47 8.56
C SER A 263 -26.74 5.22 9.91
N ASP A 264 -27.51 5.22 11.00
CA ASP A 264 -26.99 4.94 12.35
C ASP A 264 -26.29 3.56 12.44
N ALA A 265 -26.77 2.57 11.70
CA ALA A 265 -26.17 1.23 11.68
C ALA A 265 -24.78 1.21 11.00
N ILE A 266 -24.58 2.06 10.00
CA ILE A 266 -23.29 2.23 9.32
C ILE A 266 -22.32 2.89 10.31
N ASP A 267 -22.75 3.95 10.99
CA ASP A 267 -21.89 4.70 11.91
C ASP A 267 -21.26 3.83 13.01
N ASP A 268 -22.08 3.08 13.76
CA ASP A 268 -21.58 2.22 14.85
C ASP A 268 -20.57 1.16 14.37
N ILE A 269 -20.83 0.51 13.24
CA ILE A 269 -19.98 -0.56 12.70
C ILE A 269 -18.64 0.01 12.24
N TYR A 270 -18.68 1.08 11.43
CA TYR A 270 -17.48 1.68 10.89
C TYR A 270 -16.61 2.28 12.00
N GLN A 271 -17.20 3.00 12.96
CA GLN A 271 -16.45 3.54 14.10
C GLN A 271 -15.76 2.43 14.90
N ALA A 272 -16.44 1.30 15.14
CA ALA A 272 -15.85 0.16 15.83
C ALA A 272 -14.67 -0.45 15.05
N LEU A 273 -14.81 -0.62 13.73
CA LEU A 273 -13.75 -1.11 12.85
C LEU A 273 -12.53 -0.18 12.85
N LEU A 274 -12.75 1.13 12.72
CA LEU A 274 -11.66 2.10 12.72
C LEU A 274 -10.93 2.13 14.06
N ARG A 275 -11.66 2.09 15.19
CA ARG A 275 -11.06 2.00 16.53
C ARG A 275 -10.18 0.77 16.66
N ASN A 276 -10.66 -0.39 16.22
CA ASN A 276 -9.88 -1.62 16.26
C ASN A 276 -8.58 -1.48 15.45
N ARG A 277 -8.68 -0.97 14.22
CA ARG A 277 -7.50 -0.75 13.38
C ARG A 277 -6.50 0.22 13.97
N VAL A 278 -6.96 1.32 14.55
CA VAL A 278 -6.07 2.27 15.23
C VAL A 278 -5.33 1.60 16.38
N GLN A 279 -5.97 0.71 17.15
CA GLN A 279 -5.27 -0.06 18.20
C GLN A 279 -4.17 -0.94 17.62
N PHE A 280 -4.40 -1.64 16.50
CA PHE A 280 -3.36 -2.44 15.84
C PHE A 280 -2.21 -1.58 15.32
N ILE A 281 -2.51 -0.44 14.70
CA ILE A 281 -1.49 0.51 14.21
C ILE A 281 -0.64 1.00 15.38
N VAL A 282 -1.27 1.44 16.47
CA VAL A 282 -0.57 1.87 17.70
C VAL A 282 0.30 0.74 18.24
N GLY A 283 -0.22 -0.49 18.28
CA GLY A 283 0.55 -1.67 18.70
C GLY A 283 1.83 -1.84 17.91
N ILE A 284 1.79 -1.76 16.59
CA ILE A 284 3.00 -1.84 15.76
C ILE A 284 3.96 -0.68 15.99
N LEU A 285 3.45 0.54 16.10
CA LEU A 285 4.30 1.71 16.35
C LEU A 285 5.00 1.60 17.71
N GLN A 286 4.38 0.96 18.70
CA GLN A 286 5.02 0.64 19.98
C GLN A 286 6.17 -0.40 19.85
N HIS A 287 6.20 -1.19 18.78
CA HIS A 287 7.30 -2.08 18.44
C HIS A 287 8.43 -1.39 17.66
N ALA A 288 8.36 -0.07 17.44
CA ALA A 288 9.43 0.74 16.86
C ALA A 288 10.13 1.58 17.96
N PRO A 289 11.13 1.02 18.68
CA PRO A 289 11.76 1.72 19.81
C PRO A 289 12.55 2.97 19.40
N ASP A 290 12.96 3.04 18.14
CA ASP A 290 13.71 4.17 17.57
C ASP A 290 12.79 5.21 16.88
N LEU A 291 11.47 5.07 16.98
CA LEU A 291 10.51 6.00 16.39
C LEU A 291 10.63 7.38 17.03
N LYS A 292 10.90 8.41 16.22
CA LYS A 292 11.11 9.79 16.65
C LYS A 292 9.98 10.70 16.21
N ASP A 293 9.54 10.55 14.96
CA ASP A 293 8.53 11.41 14.36
C ASP A 293 7.33 10.57 13.92
N LEU A 294 6.15 10.98 14.35
CA LEU A 294 4.88 10.40 13.93
C LEU A 294 4.01 11.51 13.35
N THR A 295 3.61 11.37 12.11
CA THR A 295 2.68 12.29 11.45
C THR A 295 1.37 11.55 11.18
N ILE A 296 0.24 12.14 11.57
CA ILE A 296 -1.08 11.57 11.38
C ILE A 296 -1.87 12.50 10.45
N HIS A 297 -2.26 11.99 9.29
CA HIS A 297 -3.14 12.68 8.35
C HIS A 297 -4.57 12.21 8.59
N TRP A 298 -5.42 13.13 9.05
CA TRP A 298 -6.85 12.90 9.22
C TRP A 298 -7.60 13.58 8.08
N HIS A 299 -8.23 12.80 7.21
CA HIS A 299 -9.11 13.29 6.16
C HIS A 299 -10.56 12.99 6.55
N ASP A 300 -11.44 13.98 6.47
CA ASP A 300 -12.86 13.80 6.78
C ASP A 300 -13.77 14.73 5.96
N SER A 301 -15.02 14.34 5.74
CA SER A 301 -16.04 15.10 5.02
C SER A 301 -16.93 15.96 5.93
N ALA A 302 -16.72 15.93 7.24
CA ALA A 302 -17.42 16.80 8.19
C ALA A 302 -16.47 17.44 9.22
N GLU A 303 -16.68 18.73 9.49
CA GLU A 303 -15.97 19.50 10.52
C GLU A 303 -16.99 20.07 11.54
N ASP A 304 -17.62 19.19 12.30
CA ASP A 304 -18.59 19.54 13.34
C ASP A 304 -18.18 19.01 14.71
N GLY A 305 -18.96 19.36 15.74
CA GLY A 305 -18.63 18.99 17.12
C GLY A 305 -18.55 17.49 17.36
N GLU A 306 -19.44 16.70 16.75
CA GLU A 306 -19.49 15.26 16.93
C GLU A 306 -18.31 14.56 16.24
N SER A 307 -17.99 14.96 15.00
CA SER A 307 -16.85 14.43 14.23
C SER A 307 -15.53 14.79 14.89
N THR A 308 -15.41 16.01 15.42
CA THR A 308 -14.24 16.45 16.20
C THR A 308 -14.06 15.62 17.47
N VAL A 309 -15.14 15.32 18.19
CA VAL A 309 -15.10 14.48 19.40
C VAL A 309 -14.65 13.06 19.05
N PHE A 310 -15.25 12.45 18.03
CA PHE A 310 -14.89 11.10 17.58
C PHE A 310 -13.41 11.03 17.17
N ARG A 311 -12.96 11.96 16.32
CA ARG A 311 -11.56 12.08 15.92
C ARG A 311 -10.64 12.20 17.12
N THR A 312 -10.94 13.10 18.06
CA THR A 312 -10.08 13.33 19.23
C THR A 312 -9.96 12.07 20.08
N ASP A 313 -11.07 11.40 20.36
CA ASP A 313 -11.10 10.14 21.12
C ASP A 313 -10.36 9.00 20.40
N LEU A 314 -10.43 8.94 19.07
CA LEU A 314 -9.67 7.99 18.27
C LEU A 314 -8.16 8.29 18.32
N LEU A 315 -7.78 9.55 18.12
CA LEU A 315 -6.38 9.98 18.09
C LEU A 315 -5.70 9.92 19.47
N ASP A 316 -6.47 9.93 20.56
CA ASP A 316 -5.96 9.76 21.92
C ASP A 316 -5.19 8.44 22.10
N ALA A 317 -5.49 7.41 21.31
CA ALA A 317 -4.74 6.15 21.32
C ALA A 317 -3.25 6.33 20.96
N PHE A 318 -2.92 7.31 20.10
CA PHE A 318 -1.54 7.58 19.69
C PHE A 318 -0.70 8.30 20.76
N ASN A 319 -1.33 8.85 21.81
CA ASN A 319 -0.60 9.46 22.94
C ASN A 319 0.30 8.46 23.68
N HIS A 320 0.08 7.16 23.48
CA HIS A 320 0.89 6.08 24.04
C HIS A 320 2.11 5.71 23.18
N VAL A 321 2.27 6.30 21.99
CA VAL A 321 3.45 6.11 21.14
C VAL A 321 4.53 7.11 21.57
N TYR A 322 5.73 6.62 21.88
CA TYR A 322 6.85 7.43 22.35
C TYR A 322 7.55 8.21 21.20
N ALA A 323 6.80 9.04 20.48
CA ALA A 323 7.29 9.83 19.35
C ALA A 323 6.73 11.26 19.37
N ASN A 324 7.43 12.19 18.71
CA ASN A 324 6.92 13.52 18.43
C ASN A 324 5.77 13.42 17.43
N SER A 325 4.55 13.57 17.93
CA SER A 325 3.33 13.35 17.15
C SER A 325 2.77 14.67 16.62
N GLN A 326 2.50 14.71 15.32
CA GLN A 326 1.84 15.83 14.64
C GLN A 326 0.57 15.34 13.95
N VAL A 327 -0.49 16.12 14.03
CA VAL A 327 -1.76 15.81 13.37
C VAL A 327 -2.02 16.88 12.31
N HIS A 328 -2.25 16.44 11.07
CA HIS A 328 -2.68 17.27 9.95
C HIS A 328 -4.12 16.94 9.60
N GLU A 329 -4.97 17.94 9.69
CA GLU A 329 -6.41 17.81 9.47
C GLU A 329 -6.74 18.32 8.07
N HIS A 330 -7.48 17.51 7.33
CA HIS A 330 -7.85 17.74 5.94
C HIS A 330 -9.36 17.55 5.79
N TYR A 331 -10.10 18.66 5.77
CA TYR A 331 -11.56 18.63 5.64
C TYR A 331 -12.00 18.88 4.21
N ILE A 332 -12.93 18.06 3.74
CA ILE A 332 -13.70 18.32 2.51
C ILE A 332 -14.94 19.11 2.91
N ALA A 333 -15.28 20.13 2.12
CA ALA A 333 -16.49 20.89 2.31
C ALA A 333 -17.73 19.97 2.23
N SER A 334 -18.69 20.14 3.12
CA SER A 334 -19.83 19.24 3.26
C SER A 334 -20.79 19.21 2.06
N ASP A 335 -20.71 20.23 1.20
CA ASP A 335 -21.44 20.35 -0.06
C ASP A 335 -20.72 19.68 -1.25
N PHE A 336 -19.48 19.21 -1.05
CA PHE A 336 -18.67 18.63 -2.10
C PHE A 336 -18.75 17.10 -2.09
N GLU A 337 -19.30 16.53 -3.15
CA GLU A 337 -19.21 15.10 -3.39
C GLU A 337 -17.79 14.73 -3.87
N PRO A 338 -17.05 13.88 -3.13
CA PRO A 338 -15.72 13.47 -3.54
C PRO A 338 -15.77 12.82 -4.92
N ARG A 339 -14.90 13.25 -5.83
CA ARG A 339 -14.77 12.61 -7.14
C ARG A 339 -14.37 11.16 -6.94
N ALA A 340 -14.94 10.22 -7.71
CA ALA A 340 -14.63 8.79 -7.61
C ALA A 340 -13.11 8.49 -7.66
N LYS A 341 -12.33 9.27 -8.41
CA LYS A 341 -10.86 9.13 -8.52
C LYS A 341 -10.06 9.78 -7.37
N SER A 342 -10.69 10.59 -6.52
CA SER A 342 -10.04 11.17 -5.35
C SER A 342 -9.75 10.09 -4.30
N LYS A 343 -8.94 10.41 -3.28
CA LYS A 343 -8.67 9.45 -2.20
C LYS A 343 -9.95 9.13 -1.42
N GLU A 344 -10.75 10.16 -1.17
CA GLU A 344 -11.97 10.12 -0.39
C GLU A 344 -13.11 9.48 -1.19
N GLY A 345 -13.20 9.74 -2.50
CA GLY A 345 -14.15 9.05 -3.37
C GLY A 345 -13.87 7.55 -3.47
N ARG A 346 -12.60 7.15 -3.63
CA ARG A 346 -12.22 5.73 -3.59
C ARG A 346 -12.54 5.08 -2.25
N GLN A 347 -12.28 5.78 -1.14
CA GLN A 347 -12.59 5.27 0.19
C GLN A 347 -14.11 5.10 0.40
N ARG A 348 -14.93 6.04 -0.08
CA ARG A 348 -16.40 5.93 -0.06
C ARG A 348 -16.88 4.71 -0.83
N LEU A 349 -16.31 4.45 -2.02
CA LEU A 349 -16.64 3.25 -2.79
C LEU A 349 -16.29 1.97 -2.02
N GLU A 350 -15.11 1.89 -1.39
CA GLU A 350 -14.76 0.76 -0.52
C GLU A 350 -15.76 0.57 0.63
N TYR A 351 -16.22 1.66 1.25
CA TYR A 351 -17.23 1.59 2.32
C TYR A 351 -18.60 1.14 1.81
N GLN A 352 -19.01 1.62 0.65
CA GLN A 352 -20.26 1.19 0.05
C GLN A 352 -20.22 -0.31 -0.29
N GLN A 353 -19.14 -0.78 -0.91
CA GLN A 353 -18.95 -2.20 -1.22
C GLN A 353 -18.99 -3.09 0.03
N LEU A 354 -18.34 -2.68 1.11
CA LEU A 354 -18.37 -3.40 2.39
C LEU A 354 -19.78 -3.43 2.98
N TRP A 355 -20.48 -2.30 2.96
CA TRP A 355 -21.85 -2.23 3.45
C TRP A 355 -22.79 -3.15 2.65
N ASP A 356 -22.70 -3.10 1.32
CA ASP A 356 -23.49 -3.94 0.43
C ASP A 356 -23.20 -5.44 0.64
N ALA A 357 -21.93 -5.81 0.90
CA ALA A 357 -21.55 -7.17 1.26
C ALA A 357 -22.16 -7.62 2.61
N ILE A 358 -22.14 -6.75 3.63
CA ILE A 358 -22.75 -7.01 4.94
C ILE A 358 -24.27 -7.19 4.81
N VAL A 359 -24.95 -6.29 4.10
CA VAL A 359 -26.42 -6.31 3.92
C VAL A 359 -26.86 -7.50 3.08
N SER A 360 -26.11 -7.86 2.03
CA SER A 360 -26.39 -9.04 1.20
C SER A 360 -26.10 -10.37 1.92
N GLY A 361 -25.49 -10.34 3.12
CA GLY A 361 -25.17 -11.53 3.88
C GLY A 361 -24.10 -12.40 3.23
N ARG A 362 -23.31 -11.85 2.29
CA ARG A 362 -22.15 -12.55 1.72
C ARG A 362 -21.15 -12.78 2.84
N GLN A 363 -20.98 -14.04 3.26
CA GLN A 363 -20.07 -14.45 4.33
C GLN A 363 -18.58 -14.47 3.93
N GLU A 364 -18.20 -13.75 2.89
CA GLU A 364 -16.80 -13.67 2.46
C GLU A 364 -16.07 -12.57 3.23
N PHE A 365 -15.83 -12.82 4.54
CA PHE A 365 -15.05 -11.95 5.43
C PHE A 365 -13.96 -12.72 6.18
#